data_AF-A0A956R2S8-F1
#
_entry.id   AF-A0A956R2S8-F1
#
_cell.length_a   1.000
_cell.length_b   1.000
_cell.length_c   1.000
_cell.angle_alpha   90.00
_cell.angle_beta   90.00
_cell.angle_gamma   90.00
#
_symmetry.space_group_name_H-M   'P 1'
#
loop_
_entity.id
_entity.type
_entity.pdbx_description
1 polymer ?
#
loop_
_entity_poly.entity_id
_entity_poly.type
_entity_poly.pdbx_seq_one_letter_code
_entity_poly.pdbx_strand_id
1 'polypeptide(L)'
;MADRELVTGFSSCPNDTFMFHGLIHGDVGVPGLRFVPAIADIEALNLQALDPARALPISKISASALAHVEDRYAVLSAGAALGRGCGPLVVRRARDPQLENLADLAGRTVAIPGELTTAYL
;
A
#
# COMPACT_ATOMS: atom_id res chain seq x y z
N MET A 1 -15.46 -9.96 -28.20
CA MET A 1 -15.26 -10.65 -26.91
C MET A 1 -15.46 -9.61 -25.83
N ALA A 2 -16.16 -9.93 -24.74
CA ALA A 2 -16.30 -9.00 -23.62
C ALA A 2 -14.93 -8.87 -22.93
N ASP A 3 -14.58 -7.66 -22.50
CA ASP A 3 -13.34 -7.42 -21.77
C ASP A 3 -13.35 -8.18 -20.44
N ARG A 4 -12.22 -8.79 -20.08
CA ARG A 4 -12.06 -9.43 -18.78
C ARG A 4 -11.85 -8.36 -17.71
N GLU A 5 -12.67 -8.41 -16.67
CA GLU A 5 -12.52 -7.51 -15.53
C GLU A 5 -11.34 -7.93 -14.64
N LEU A 6 -10.54 -6.94 -14.25
CA LEU A 6 -9.40 -7.12 -13.36
C LEU A 6 -9.54 -6.17 -12.17
N VAL A 7 -9.99 -6.73 -11.05
CA VAL A 7 -10.15 -5.96 -9.80
C VAL A 7 -8.77 -5.55 -9.28
N THR A 8 -8.57 -4.24 -9.12
CA THR A 8 -7.28 -3.63 -8.83
C THR A 8 -7.35 -2.90 -7.49
N GLY A 9 -6.68 -3.45 -6.49
CA GLY A 9 -6.58 -2.89 -5.14
C GLY A 9 -5.55 -1.78 -5.04
N PHE A 10 -5.94 -0.60 -4.56
CA PHE A 10 -5.03 0.52 -4.24
C PHE A 10 -5.67 1.45 -3.20
N SER A 11 -4.90 2.36 -2.60
CA SER A 11 -5.45 3.25 -1.56
C SER A 11 -6.07 4.52 -2.14
N SER A 12 -6.88 5.21 -1.33
CA SER A 12 -7.45 6.51 -1.69
C SER A 12 -6.43 7.66 -1.65
N CYS A 13 -5.14 7.37 -1.40
CA CYS A 13 -4.12 8.40 -1.35
C CYS A 13 -3.94 9.08 -2.72
N PRO A 14 -3.63 10.39 -2.76
CA PRO A 14 -3.48 11.12 -4.02
C PRO A 14 -2.47 10.51 -5.00
N ASN A 15 -1.37 9.92 -4.50
CA ASN A 15 -0.36 9.29 -5.34
C ASN A 15 -0.90 8.04 -6.07
N ASP A 16 -1.76 7.25 -5.42
CA ASP A 16 -2.34 6.03 -6.00
C ASP A 16 -3.45 6.40 -7.00
N THR A 17 -4.34 7.30 -6.61
CA THR A 17 -5.43 7.77 -7.50
C THR A 17 -4.88 8.46 -8.75
N PHE A 18 -3.79 9.24 -8.62
CA PHE A 18 -3.06 9.79 -9.76
C PHE A 18 -2.50 8.69 -10.67
N MET A 19 -1.84 7.69 -10.08
CA MET A 19 -1.20 6.60 -10.81
C MET A 19 -2.20 5.73 -11.60
N PHE A 20 -3.34 5.40 -11.00
CA PHE A 20 -4.32 4.49 -11.60
C PHE A 20 -5.39 5.19 -12.45
N HIS A 21 -5.46 6.53 -12.44
CA HIS A 21 -6.50 7.30 -13.14
C HIS A 21 -6.75 6.82 -14.57
N GLY A 22 -5.68 6.77 -15.39
CA GLY A 22 -5.81 6.45 -16.81
C GLY A 22 -6.27 5.02 -17.08
N LEU A 23 -5.89 4.05 -16.24
CA LEU A 23 -6.34 2.66 -16.37
C LEU A 23 -7.81 2.51 -15.94
N ILE A 24 -8.21 3.17 -14.85
CA ILE A 24 -9.56 3.07 -14.29
C ILE A 24 -10.61 3.77 -15.17
N HIS A 25 -10.26 4.91 -15.76
CA HIS A 25 -11.16 5.69 -16.62
C HIS A 25 -11.09 5.30 -18.10
N GLY A 26 -10.16 4.41 -18.47
CA GLY A 26 -10.00 3.94 -19.85
C GLY A 26 -9.23 4.90 -20.77
N ASP A 27 -8.61 5.95 -20.23
CA ASP A 27 -7.72 6.85 -20.98
C ASP A 27 -6.48 6.10 -21.52
N VAL A 28 -6.05 5.05 -20.80
CA VAL A 28 -5.00 4.12 -21.21
C VAL A 28 -5.63 2.74 -21.39
N GLY A 29 -5.94 2.39 -22.64
CA GLY A 29 -6.56 1.11 -22.99
C GLY A 29 -5.59 -0.06 -23.00
N VAL A 30 -6.02 -1.20 -22.48
CA VAL A 30 -5.32 -2.49 -22.61
C VAL A 30 -6.28 -3.48 -23.29
N PRO A 31 -6.01 -3.94 -24.52
CA PRO A 31 -6.94 -4.78 -25.27
C PRO A 31 -7.39 -6.02 -24.47
N GLY A 32 -8.71 -6.19 -24.34
CA GLY A 32 -9.31 -7.33 -23.67
C GLY A 32 -9.33 -7.26 -22.14
N LEU A 33 -8.90 -6.15 -21.53
CA LEU A 33 -8.90 -5.95 -20.07
C LEU A 33 -9.64 -4.68 -19.67
N ARG A 34 -10.44 -4.78 -18.59
CA ARG A 34 -11.09 -3.65 -17.93
C ARG A 34 -10.68 -3.62 -16.46
N PHE A 35 -10.07 -2.53 -16.01
CA PHE A 35 -9.64 -2.39 -14.62
C PHE A 35 -10.79 -1.87 -13.75
N VAL A 36 -11.06 -2.56 -12.64
CA VAL A 36 -12.12 -2.20 -11.69
C VAL A 36 -11.49 -1.83 -10.35
N PRO A 37 -11.71 -0.62 -9.81
CA PRO A 37 -11.02 -0.19 -8.60
C PRO A 37 -11.60 -0.89 -7.36
N ALA A 38 -10.71 -1.38 -6.49
CA ALA A 38 -11.03 -1.81 -5.13
C ALA A 38 -10.24 -0.92 -4.16
N ILE A 39 -10.85 0.19 -3.73
CA ILE A 39 -10.17 1.18 -2.89
C ILE A 39 -10.25 0.77 -1.42
N ALA A 40 -9.09 0.61 -0.77
CA ALA A 40 -8.99 0.28 0.64
C ALA A 40 -7.75 0.88 1.29
N ASP A 41 -7.72 0.92 2.63
CA ASP A 41 -6.51 1.29 3.38
C ASP A 41 -5.35 0.33 3.06
N ILE A 42 -4.10 0.81 3.16
CA ILE A 42 -2.93 0.01 2.81
C ILE A 42 -2.77 -1.22 3.71
N GLU A 43 -3.10 -1.12 5.00
CA GLU A 43 -3.02 -2.26 5.90
C GLU A 43 -4.14 -3.26 5.62
N ALA A 44 -5.33 -2.77 5.28
CA ALA A 44 -6.42 -3.64 4.82
C ALA A 44 -6.04 -4.41 3.55
N LEU A 45 -5.37 -3.75 2.59
CA LEU A 45 -4.84 -4.41 1.39
C LEU A 45 -3.74 -5.43 1.73
N ASN A 46 -2.82 -5.11 2.65
CA ASN A 46 -1.81 -6.04 3.13
C ASN A 46 -2.47 -7.31 3.71
N LEU A 47 -3.41 -7.16 4.64
CA LEU A 47 -4.14 -8.27 5.28
C LEU A 47 -4.95 -9.10 4.27
N GLN A 48 -5.62 -8.42 3.34
CA GLN A 48 -6.35 -9.07 2.26
C GLN A 48 -5.42 -9.86 1.34
N ALA A 49 -4.23 -9.35 1.07
CA ALA A 49 -3.21 -10.03 0.29
C ALA A 49 -2.59 -11.23 1.00
N LEU A 50 -2.79 -11.41 2.32
CA LEU A 50 -2.40 -12.62 3.06
C LEU A 50 -3.45 -13.72 3.04
N ASP A 51 -4.75 -13.39 2.89
CA ASP A 51 -5.84 -14.38 2.83
C ASP A 51 -6.13 -14.81 1.38
N PRO A 52 -5.80 -16.05 0.96
CA PRO A 52 -6.03 -16.49 -0.41
C PRO A 52 -7.49 -16.41 -0.85
N ALA A 53 -8.44 -16.51 0.09
CA ALA A 53 -9.87 -16.42 -0.22
C ALA A 53 -10.32 -14.98 -0.52
N ARG A 54 -9.51 -13.97 -0.18
CA ARG A 54 -9.81 -12.54 -0.40
C ARG A 54 -8.81 -11.84 -1.32
N ALA A 55 -7.73 -12.51 -1.70
CA ALA A 55 -6.67 -12.00 -2.56
C ALA A 55 -7.23 -11.40 -3.86
N LEU A 56 -6.77 -10.20 -4.20
CA LEU A 56 -7.13 -9.51 -5.43
C LEU A 56 -6.17 -9.91 -6.56
N PRO A 57 -6.61 -9.92 -7.84
CA PRO A 57 -5.71 -10.26 -8.93
C PRO A 57 -4.61 -9.20 -9.14
N ILE A 58 -4.87 -7.94 -8.79
CA ILE A 58 -3.85 -6.89 -8.63
C ILE A 58 -4.09 -6.21 -7.29
N SER A 59 -3.03 -6.01 -6.51
CA SER A 59 -3.08 -5.21 -5.28
C SER A 59 -1.80 -4.41 -5.13
N LYS A 60 -1.95 -3.13 -4.75
CA LYS A 60 -0.90 -2.41 -4.03
C LYS A 60 -0.61 -3.16 -2.73
N ILE A 61 0.66 -3.21 -2.37
CA ILE A 61 1.12 -3.85 -1.16
C ILE A 61 2.29 -3.06 -0.58
N SER A 62 2.44 -3.10 0.75
CA SER A 62 3.63 -2.59 1.41
C SER A 62 4.83 -3.49 1.09
N ALA A 63 6.03 -2.91 0.98
CA ALA A 63 7.23 -3.70 0.72
C ALA A 63 7.52 -4.71 1.85
N SER A 64 7.14 -4.38 3.10
CA SER A 64 7.30 -5.31 4.23
C SER A 64 6.42 -6.55 4.11
N ALA A 65 5.18 -6.36 3.64
CA ALA A 65 4.21 -7.43 3.44
C ALA A 65 4.58 -8.37 2.26
N LEU A 66 5.48 -7.96 1.36
CA LEU A 66 5.78 -8.70 0.14
C LEU A 66 6.32 -10.10 0.42
N ALA A 67 7.23 -10.23 1.38
CA ALA A 67 7.88 -11.50 1.75
C ALA A 67 6.88 -12.59 2.19
N HIS A 68 5.67 -12.19 2.59
CA HIS A 68 4.62 -13.10 3.03
C HIS A 68 3.73 -13.62 1.90
N VAL A 69 3.91 -13.12 0.68
CA VAL A 69 3.01 -13.40 -0.46
C VAL A 69 3.76 -13.71 -1.76
N GLU A 70 5.07 -13.93 -1.70
CA GLU A 70 5.93 -14.18 -2.87
C GLU A 70 5.60 -15.51 -3.57
N ASP A 71 4.95 -16.43 -2.88
CA ASP A 71 4.51 -17.72 -3.41
C ASP A 71 3.34 -17.59 -4.41
N ARG A 72 2.65 -16.44 -4.41
CA ARG A 72 1.39 -16.24 -5.14
C ARG A 72 1.27 -14.91 -5.88
N TYR A 73 2.08 -13.90 -5.53
CA TYR A 73 2.16 -12.64 -6.26
C TYR A 73 3.53 -12.44 -6.88
N ALA A 74 3.54 -11.75 -8.02
CA ALA A 74 4.75 -11.19 -8.61
C ALA A 74 4.68 -9.66 -8.57
N VAL A 75 5.82 -9.01 -8.34
CA VAL A 75 5.92 -7.55 -8.36
C VAL A 75 5.94 -7.05 -9.81
N LEU A 76 5.08 -6.08 -10.12
CA LEU A 76 5.09 -5.40 -11.41
C LEU A 76 6.30 -4.47 -11.53
N SER A 77 6.79 -4.29 -12.75
CA SER A 77 7.92 -3.38 -13.03
C SER A 77 7.57 -1.89 -12.92
N ALA A 78 6.30 -1.56 -12.67
CA ALA A 78 5.79 -0.20 -12.55
C ALA A 78 4.81 -0.08 -11.38
N GLY A 79 4.59 1.16 -10.93
CA GLY A 79 3.58 1.50 -9.93
C GLY A 79 4.04 1.45 -8.47
N ALA A 80 5.33 1.23 -8.23
CA ALA A 80 5.89 1.24 -6.88
C ALA A 80 6.22 2.67 -6.41
N ALA A 81 6.00 2.94 -5.13
CA ALA A 81 6.36 4.20 -4.48
C ALA A 81 7.70 4.07 -3.75
N LEU A 82 8.81 4.38 -4.45
CA LEU A 82 10.17 4.36 -3.89
C LEU A 82 10.87 5.69 -4.12
N GLY A 83 11.71 6.10 -3.17
CA GLY A 83 12.49 7.32 -3.30
C GLY A 83 13.26 7.70 -2.03
N ARG A 84 14.00 8.80 -2.12
CA ARG A 84 14.61 9.48 -0.97
C ARG A 84 13.75 10.68 -0.59
N GLY A 85 13.57 10.92 0.70
CA GLY A 85 12.69 12.00 1.21
C GLY A 85 11.21 11.64 1.28
N CYS A 86 10.84 10.38 1.04
CA CYS A 86 9.47 9.86 1.21
C CYS A 86 9.36 8.83 2.35
N GLY A 87 10.35 8.82 3.26
CA GLY A 87 10.37 7.91 4.40
C GLY A 87 9.28 8.24 5.42
N PRO A 88 8.76 7.24 6.13
CA PRO A 88 7.85 7.46 7.25
C PRO A 88 8.54 8.29 8.33
N LEU A 89 7.75 9.10 9.05
CA LEU A 89 8.23 9.96 10.12
C LEU A 89 7.57 9.57 11.45
N VAL A 90 8.32 9.64 12.53
CA VAL A 90 7.80 9.57 13.89
C VAL A 90 7.65 11.00 14.41
N VAL A 91 6.48 11.33 14.94
CA VAL A 91 6.18 12.66 15.48
C VAL A 91 5.77 12.58 16.94
N ARG A 92 5.99 13.67 17.66
CA ARG A 92 5.60 13.83 19.07
C ARG A 92 4.98 15.20 19.31
N ARG A 93 4.30 15.36 20.46
CA ARG A 93 3.80 16.68 20.88
C ARG A 93 4.96 17.67 21.07
N ALA A 94 4.81 18.90 20.58
CA ALA A 94 5.89 19.89 20.48
C ALA A 94 6.66 20.18 21.79
N ARG A 95 6.01 20.03 22.96
CA ARG A 95 6.55 20.36 24.28
C ARG A 95 6.57 19.17 25.24
N ASP A 96 6.63 17.94 24.74
CA ASP A 96 6.77 16.78 25.61
C ASP A 96 8.18 16.75 26.22
N PRO A 97 8.35 17.07 27.52
CA PRO A 97 9.68 17.21 28.12
C PRO A 97 10.38 15.86 28.31
N GLN A 98 9.68 14.75 28.06
CA GLN A 98 10.22 13.40 28.25
C GLN A 98 10.72 12.76 26.96
N LEU A 99 10.68 13.48 25.83
CA LEU A 99 10.98 12.98 24.49
C LEU A 99 11.85 13.99 23.72
N GLU A 100 13.16 13.94 23.98
CA GLU A 100 14.16 14.76 23.28
C GLU A 100 14.69 14.07 22.03
N ASN A 101 14.82 12.74 22.06
CA ASN A 101 15.39 11.94 20.98
C ASN A 101 14.64 10.59 20.80
N LEU A 102 15.01 9.82 19.77
CA LEU A 102 14.34 8.55 19.47
C LEU A 102 14.55 7.46 20.54
N ALA A 103 15.66 7.48 21.28
CA ALA A 103 15.91 6.48 22.33
C ALA A 103 14.92 6.63 23.50
N ASP A 104 14.37 7.83 23.70
CA ASP A 104 13.36 8.09 24.73
C ASP A 104 12.01 7.41 24.44
N LEU A 105 11.83 6.86 23.24
CA LEU A 105 10.65 6.07 22.86
C LEU A 105 10.68 4.64 23.43
N ALA A 106 11.82 4.17 23.95
CA ALA A 106 11.93 2.82 24.49
C ALA A 106 10.91 2.58 25.63
N GLY A 107 10.15 1.49 25.52
CA GLY A 107 9.12 1.13 26.50
C GLY A 107 7.85 1.99 26.44
N ARG A 108 7.73 2.93 25.49
CA ARG A 108 6.53 3.75 25.30
C ARG A 108 5.60 3.19 24.24
N THR A 109 4.35 3.60 24.31
CA THR A 109 3.35 3.32 23.28
C THR A 109 3.53 4.27 22.11
N VAL A 110 3.70 3.71 20.90
CA VAL A 110 3.75 4.44 19.64
C VAL A 110 2.59 3.96 18.77
N ALA A 111 1.79 4.89 18.26
CA ALA A 111 0.75 4.55 17.29
C ALA A 111 1.40 4.25 15.94
N ILE A 112 0.98 3.16 15.31
CA ILE A 112 1.48 2.71 14.01
C ILE A 112 0.34 2.66 12.99
N PRO A 113 0.62 2.87 11.71
CA PRO A 113 -0.43 2.87 10.66
C PRO A 113 -0.88 1.45 10.26
N GLY A 114 -0.14 0.42 10.66
CA GLY A 114 -0.42 -0.99 10.39
C GLY A 114 0.82 -1.84 10.59
N GLU A 115 0.63 -3.08 11.04
CA GLU A 115 1.70 -4.01 11.39
C GLU A 115 2.49 -4.49 10.17
N LEU A 116 1.85 -4.56 9.00
CA LEU A 116 2.49 -5.01 7.76
C LEU A 116 2.98 -3.85 6.89
N THR A 117 2.84 -2.62 7.37
CA THR A 117 3.30 -1.44 6.64
C THR A 117 4.81 -1.30 6.71
N THR A 118 5.43 -0.81 5.63
CA THR A 118 6.85 -0.43 5.62
C THR A 118 7.20 0.66 6.66
N ALA A 119 6.20 1.32 7.25
CA ALA A 119 6.37 2.32 8.30
C ALA A 119 6.60 1.75 9.70
N TYR A 120 6.18 0.50 9.94
CA TYR A 120 6.42 -0.21 11.20
C TYR A 120 7.55 -1.24 11.09
N LEU A 121 7.60 -1.91 9.92
CA LEU A 121 8.38 -3.10 9.54
C LEU A 121 7.63 -4.40 9.83
#